data_AF-J8YXQ9-F1
#
_entry.id   AF-J8YXQ9-F1
#
_cell.length_a   1.000
_cell.length_b   1.000
_cell.length_c   1.000
_cell.angle_alpha   90.00
_cell.angle_beta   90.00
_cell.angle_gamma   90.00
#
_symmetry.space_group_name_H-M   'P 1'
#
loop_
_entity.id
_entity.type
_entity.pdbx_description
1 polymer ?
#
loop_
_entity_poly.entity_id
_entity_poly.type
_entity_poly.pdbx_seq_one_letter_code
_entity_poly.pdbx_strand_id
1 'polypeptide(L)'
;MLKDRKYIDVQKNQVYATDKGKVLITAIGDKILASPEMTAKWEQRLAEIGEGTASPATFMEQTKKLSAKIIEDAVEMSEKWDFTGLHVESIERKGSKFTTGKKVGSCKKCDGDVIDKSTFYGCSNYNTTQCDFTISKKILSKAISQKNMTKLLKGEKTDLIKGFKKGEKTFDAKLEWKDNKINFVFEN
;
A
#
# COMPACT_ATOMS: atom_id res chain seq x y z
N MET A 1 20.94 3.50 3.42
CA MET A 1 19.96 2.83 2.55
C MET A 1 19.75 1.35 2.86
N LEU A 2 20.77 0.47 2.81
CA LEU A 2 20.60 -0.98 3.07
C LEU A 2 20.29 -1.31 4.54
N LYS A 3 20.98 -0.64 5.48
CA LYS A 3 20.74 -0.75 6.93
C LYS A 3 19.34 -0.24 7.30
N ASP A 4 18.92 0.91 6.77
CA ASP A 4 17.60 1.51 7.03
C ASP A 4 16.45 0.62 6.57
N ARG A 5 16.66 -0.12 5.47
CA ARG A 5 15.71 -1.09 4.93
C ARG A 5 15.78 -2.46 5.61
N LYS A 6 16.63 -2.61 6.63
CA LYS A 6 16.87 -3.84 7.42
C LYS A 6 17.35 -5.03 6.57
N TYR A 7 18.13 -4.80 5.51
CA TYR A 7 18.74 -5.90 4.73
C TYR A 7 20.08 -6.39 5.30
N ILE A 8 20.77 -5.50 6.03
CA ILE A 8 22.03 -5.79 6.69
C ILE A 8 21.99 -5.27 8.13
N ASP A 9 22.72 -5.92 9.02
CA ASP A 9 23.03 -5.45 10.36
C ASP A 9 24.53 -5.24 10.50
N VAL A 10 24.94 -4.27 11.32
CA VAL A 10 26.35 -3.94 11.54
C VAL A 10 26.65 -4.06 13.03
N GLN A 11 27.41 -5.09 13.39
CA GLN A 11 27.80 -5.36 14.78
C GLN A 11 29.32 -5.31 14.88
N LYS A 12 29.86 -4.48 15.79
CA LYS A 12 31.31 -4.34 16.02
C LYS A 12 32.14 -4.21 14.73
N ASN A 13 31.69 -3.34 13.82
CA ASN A 13 32.33 -3.09 12.52
C ASN A 13 32.31 -4.27 11.52
N GLN A 14 31.52 -5.30 11.76
CA GLN A 14 31.26 -6.40 10.83
C GLN A 14 29.84 -6.32 10.29
N VAL A 15 29.68 -6.59 8.99
CA VAL A 15 28.39 -6.52 8.28
C VAL A 15 27.81 -7.92 8.13
N TYR A 16 26.57 -8.09 8.56
CA TYR A 16 25.84 -9.35 8.52
C TYR A 16 24.57 -9.19 7.67
N ALA A 17 24.30 -10.14 6.78
CA ALA A 17 23.03 -10.18 6.05
C ALA A 17 21.91 -10.64 7.00
N THR A 18 20.83 -9.85 7.07
CA THR A 18 19.63 -10.26 7.81
C THR A 18 18.89 -11.36 7.04
N ASP A 19 17.96 -12.07 7.68
CA ASP A 19 17.16 -13.09 6.99
C ASP A 19 16.33 -12.48 5.84
N LYS A 20 15.88 -11.23 6.00
CA LYS A 20 15.27 -10.44 4.92
C LYS A 20 16.22 -10.22 3.74
N GLY A 21 17.49 -9.94 4.01
CA GLY A 21 18.53 -9.82 2.98
C GLY A 21 18.79 -11.15 2.27
N LYS A 22 18.92 -12.24 3.03
CA LYS A 22 19.15 -13.59 2.48
C LYS A 22 18.00 -14.04 1.58
N VAL A 23 16.75 -13.88 2.02
CA VAL A 23 15.56 -14.19 1.21
C VAL A 23 15.57 -13.41 -0.11
N LEU A 24 15.90 -12.12 -0.07
CA LEU A 24 15.99 -11.31 -1.28
C LEU A 24 17.08 -11.80 -2.23
N ILE A 25 18.26 -12.14 -1.70
CA ILE A 25 19.38 -12.66 -2.50
C ILE A 25 18.99 -14.00 -3.14
N THR A 26 18.39 -14.92 -2.38
CA THR A 26 17.90 -16.21 -2.90
C THR A 26 16.82 -16.01 -3.97
N ALA A 27 15.90 -15.08 -3.78
CA ALA A 27 14.84 -14.80 -4.74
C ALA A 27 15.37 -14.21 -6.06
N ILE A 28 16.38 -13.34 -5.99
CA ILE A 28 17.04 -12.77 -7.16
C ILE A 28 17.90 -13.83 -7.87
N GLY A 29 18.59 -14.68 -7.10
CA GLY A 29 19.48 -15.73 -7.60
C GLY A 29 20.66 -15.17 -8.42
N ASP A 30 21.20 -16.00 -9.30
CA ASP A 30 22.38 -15.68 -10.13
C ASP A 30 22.04 -14.83 -11.38
N LYS A 31 21.03 -13.96 -11.27
CA LYS A 31 20.56 -13.17 -12.42
C LYS A 31 21.48 -12.01 -12.77
N ILE A 32 21.30 -11.58 -14.02
CA ILE A 32 21.92 -10.39 -14.62
C ILE A 32 21.80 -9.11 -13.77
N LEU A 33 20.76 -8.99 -12.94
CA LEU A 33 20.53 -7.86 -12.05
C LEU A 33 21.49 -7.78 -10.85
N ALA A 34 21.94 -8.92 -10.35
CA ALA A 34 22.89 -8.99 -9.25
C ALA A 34 24.35 -9.07 -9.75
N SER A 35 24.55 -9.09 -11.07
CA SER A 35 25.88 -9.18 -11.67
C SER A 35 26.62 -7.84 -11.60
N PRO A 36 27.80 -7.78 -10.95
CA PRO A 36 28.63 -6.59 -10.92
C PRO A 36 29.05 -6.12 -12.32
N GLU A 37 29.25 -7.06 -13.26
CA GLU A 37 29.64 -6.74 -14.64
C GLU A 37 28.54 -5.97 -15.38
N MET A 38 27.28 -6.36 -15.18
CA MET A 38 26.17 -5.65 -15.80
C MET A 38 26.02 -4.25 -15.20
N THR A 39 26.11 -4.13 -13.87
CA THR A 39 26.10 -2.82 -13.19
C THR A 39 27.21 -1.92 -13.72
N ALA A 40 28.43 -2.44 -13.91
CA ALA A 40 29.55 -1.68 -14.46
C ALA A 40 29.26 -1.17 -15.88
N LYS A 41 28.72 -2.02 -16.76
CA LYS A 41 28.33 -1.63 -18.13
C LYS A 41 27.26 -0.53 -18.14
N TRP A 42 26.34 -0.55 -17.19
CA TRP A 42 25.29 0.46 -17.06
C TRP A 42 25.84 1.80 -16.63
N GLU A 43 26.68 1.82 -15.59
CA GLU A 43 27.35 3.04 -15.12
C GLU A 43 28.23 3.64 -16.23
N GLN A 44 28.97 2.81 -16.97
CA GLN A 44 29.74 3.26 -18.13
C GLN A 44 28.83 3.91 -19.18
N ARG A 45 27.71 3.28 -19.53
CA ARG A 45 26.79 3.81 -20.54
C ARG A 45 26.13 5.11 -20.10
N LEU A 46 25.84 5.26 -18.81
CA LEU A 46 25.34 6.50 -18.22
C LEU A 46 26.39 7.62 -18.30
N ALA A 47 27.67 7.31 -18.05
CA ALA A 47 28.76 8.27 -18.21
C ALA A 47 28.91 8.75 -19.66
N GLU A 48 28.90 7.84 -20.63
CA GLU A 48 28.96 8.17 -22.07
C GLU A 48 27.79 9.08 -22.50
N ILE A 49 26.60 8.89 -21.92
CA ILE A 49 25.44 9.76 -22.16
C ILE A 49 25.69 11.16 -21.60
N GLY A 50 26.26 11.25 -20.39
CA GLY A 50 26.64 12.52 -19.77
C GLY A 50 27.68 13.29 -20.58
N GLU A 51 28.56 12.58 -21.27
CA GLU A 51 29.59 13.14 -22.17
C GLU A 51 29.06 13.43 -23.59
N GLY A 52 27.83 13.03 -23.92
CA GLY A 52 27.22 13.22 -25.23
C GLY A 52 27.70 12.24 -26.31
N THR A 53 28.47 11.22 -25.96
CA THR A 53 28.97 10.18 -26.88
C THR A 53 27.96 9.05 -27.11
N ALA A 54 26.87 9.05 -26.35
CA ALA A 54 25.82 8.04 -26.39
C ALA A 54 24.41 8.64 -26.47
N SER A 55 23.51 7.97 -27.19
CA SER A 55 22.10 8.37 -27.29
C SER A 55 21.30 7.96 -26.05
N PRO A 56 20.69 8.92 -25.31
CA PRO A 56 19.77 8.60 -24.21
C PRO A 56 18.58 7.77 -24.68
N ALA A 57 18.08 8.02 -25.90
CA ALA A 57 16.91 7.33 -26.44
C ALA A 57 17.16 5.82 -26.59
N THR A 58 18.34 5.46 -27.10
CA THR A 58 18.74 4.05 -27.26
C THR A 58 18.90 3.36 -25.90
N PHE A 59 19.47 4.04 -24.92
CA PHE A 59 19.61 3.51 -23.56
C PHE A 59 18.25 3.28 -22.88
N MET A 60 17.31 4.20 -23.06
CA MET A 60 15.94 4.04 -22.55
C MET A 60 15.21 2.87 -23.21
N GLU A 61 15.42 2.64 -24.51
CA GLU A 61 14.85 1.47 -25.20
C GLU A 61 15.44 0.16 -24.65
N GLN A 62 16.76 0.09 -24.46
CA GLN A 62 17.44 -1.07 -23.87
C GLN A 62 16.97 -1.32 -22.42
N THR A 63 16.80 -0.26 -21.63
CA THR A 63 16.28 -0.35 -20.26
C THR A 63 14.87 -0.93 -20.22
N LYS A 64 14.00 -0.52 -21.14
CA LYS A 64 12.64 -1.09 -21.26
C LYS A 64 12.68 -2.58 -21.60
N LYS A 65 13.50 -2.98 -22.58
CA LYS A 65 13.67 -4.38 -22.97
C LYS A 65 14.21 -5.23 -21.83
N LEU A 66 15.22 -4.75 -21.11
CA LEU A 66 15.75 -5.44 -19.94
C LEU A 66 14.69 -5.56 -18.84
N SER A 67 13.94 -4.50 -18.57
CA SER A 67 12.87 -4.51 -17.56
C SER A 67 11.79 -5.55 -17.87
N ALA A 68 11.38 -5.65 -19.13
CA ALA A 68 10.43 -6.67 -19.57
C ALA A 68 10.98 -8.09 -19.37
N LYS A 69 12.22 -8.34 -19.78
CA LYS A 69 12.89 -9.62 -19.59
C LYS A 69 13.00 -10.01 -18.11
N ILE A 70 13.35 -9.06 -17.24
CA ILE A 70 13.43 -9.30 -15.79
C ILE A 70 12.08 -9.78 -15.23
N ILE A 71 10.97 -9.18 -15.67
CA ILE A 71 9.63 -9.56 -15.21
C ILE A 71 9.32 -10.99 -15.65
N GLU A 72 9.59 -11.31 -16.91
CA GLU A 72 9.42 -12.67 -17.46
C GLU A 72 10.24 -13.69 -16.67
N ASP A 73 11.55 -13.45 -16.52
CA ASP A 73 12.43 -14.34 -15.76
C ASP A 73 11.98 -14.48 -14.29
N ALA A 74 11.41 -13.42 -13.69
CA ALA A 74 10.94 -13.42 -12.30
C ALA A 74 9.66 -14.25 -12.13
N VAL A 75 8.74 -14.17 -13.10
CA VAL A 75 7.52 -15.00 -13.11
C VAL A 75 7.90 -16.47 -13.22
N GLU A 76 8.77 -16.85 -14.16
CA GLU A 76 9.22 -18.24 -14.32
C GLU A 76 9.89 -18.79 -13.05
N MET A 77 10.74 -17.98 -12.40
CA MET A 77 11.44 -18.41 -11.19
C MET A 77 10.55 -18.46 -9.95
N SER A 78 9.46 -17.70 -9.91
CA SER A 78 8.55 -17.71 -8.77
C SER A 78 7.97 -19.10 -8.47
N GLU A 79 7.89 -19.97 -9.48
CA GLU A 79 7.43 -21.36 -9.35
C GLU A 79 8.46 -22.26 -8.68
N LYS A 80 9.75 -21.90 -8.76
CA LYS A 80 10.89 -22.68 -8.28
C LYS A 80 11.51 -22.10 -7.01
N TRP A 81 10.94 -21.03 -6.46
CA TRP A 81 11.46 -20.42 -5.25
C TRP A 81 11.28 -21.33 -4.05
N ASP A 82 12.40 -21.87 -3.60
CA ASP A 82 12.49 -22.60 -2.36
C ASP A 82 13.20 -21.73 -1.31
N PHE A 83 12.49 -21.40 -0.24
CA PHE A 83 13.02 -20.68 0.91
C PHE A 83 13.13 -21.59 2.14
N THR A 84 13.06 -22.92 1.96
CA THR A 84 13.24 -23.87 3.07
C THR A 84 14.62 -23.66 3.70
N GLY A 85 14.64 -23.44 5.02
CA GLY A 85 15.85 -23.11 5.77
C GLY A 85 16.12 -21.61 6.01
N LEU A 86 15.30 -20.71 5.46
CA LEU A 86 15.31 -19.30 5.83
C LEU A 86 14.18 -19.01 6.85
N HIS A 87 14.49 -18.26 7.90
CA HIS A 87 13.48 -17.80 8.88
C HIS A 87 12.63 -16.68 8.26
N VAL A 88 11.72 -17.04 7.35
CA VAL A 88 10.82 -16.09 6.70
C VAL A 88 9.78 -15.54 7.68
N GLU A 89 9.49 -16.27 8.76
CA GLU A 89 8.56 -15.90 9.83
C GLU A 89 9.06 -14.69 10.64
N SER A 90 10.38 -14.48 10.73
CA SER A 90 10.99 -13.36 11.46
C SER A 90 10.95 -12.05 10.67
N ILE A 91 10.62 -12.12 9.37
CA ILE A 91 10.52 -10.94 8.51
C ILE A 91 9.22 -10.22 8.87
N GLU A 92 9.35 -9.17 9.69
CA GLU A 92 8.28 -8.20 9.94
C GLU A 92 7.79 -7.64 8.60
N ARG A 93 6.73 -8.24 8.07
CA ARG A 93 5.93 -7.63 7.02
C ARG A 93 5.29 -6.43 7.68
N LYS A 94 5.90 -5.24 7.53
CA LYS A 94 5.14 -3.99 7.57
C LYS A 94 4.13 -4.12 6.44
N GLY A 95 3.00 -4.75 6.74
CA GLY A 95 1.92 -4.94 5.80
C GLY A 95 1.56 -3.55 5.31
N SER A 96 1.94 -3.24 4.08
CA SER A 96 1.13 -2.38 3.27
C SER A 96 -0.24 -3.06 3.30
N LYS A 97 -1.14 -2.59 4.18
CA LYS A 97 -2.56 -2.93 4.12
C LYS A 97 -3.12 -2.27 2.87
N PHE A 98 -2.66 -2.70 1.70
CA PHE A 98 -3.50 -2.75 0.53
C PHE A 98 -4.39 -3.97 0.68
N THR A 99 -5.23 -3.94 1.71
CA THR A 99 -6.40 -4.80 1.75
C THR A 99 -7.29 -4.26 0.64
N THR A 100 -7.60 -5.07 -0.37
CA THR A 100 -8.85 -4.92 -1.12
C THR A 100 -9.93 -4.79 -0.06
N GLY A 101 -10.34 -3.54 0.20
CA GLY A 101 -11.03 -3.24 1.43
C GLY A 101 -12.31 -4.05 1.52
N LYS A 102 -12.67 -4.45 2.74
CA LYS A 102 -13.90 -5.21 2.94
C LYS A 102 -15.08 -4.36 2.47
N LYS A 103 -15.97 -4.94 1.65
CA LYS A 103 -17.24 -4.30 1.24
C LYS A 103 -18.09 -4.04 2.48
N VAL A 104 -18.50 -2.79 2.67
CA VAL A 104 -19.25 -2.31 3.84
C VAL A 104 -20.71 -2.05 3.52
N GLY A 105 -21.04 -1.74 2.27
CA GLY A 105 -22.40 -1.50 1.80
C GLY A 105 -22.43 -0.87 0.41
N SER A 106 -23.60 -0.41 -0.01
CA SER A 106 -23.80 0.29 -1.29
C SER A 106 -23.70 1.81 -1.11
N CYS A 107 -23.18 2.48 -2.13
CA CYS A 107 -22.94 3.92 -2.16
C CYS A 107 -24.25 4.67 -2.40
N LYS A 108 -24.58 5.65 -1.55
CA LYS A 108 -25.78 6.48 -1.71
C LYS A 108 -25.75 7.47 -2.90
N LYS A 109 -24.60 7.62 -3.58
CA LYS A 109 -24.44 8.55 -4.72
C LYS A 109 -24.46 7.87 -6.09
N CYS A 110 -24.03 6.60 -6.20
CA CYS A 110 -23.88 5.92 -7.49
C CYS A 110 -24.22 4.42 -7.43
N ASP A 111 -24.81 3.95 -6.32
CA ASP A 111 -25.15 2.55 -6.05
C ASP A 111 -24.00 1.52 -6.12
N GLY A 112 -22.76 1.98 -6.34
CA GLY A 112 -21.55 1.16 -6.34
C GLY A 112 -21.15 0.68 -4.94
N ASP A 113 -20.13 -0.16 -4.86
CA ASP A 113 -19.71 -0.74 -3.58
C ASP A 113 -18.86 0.22 -2.75
N VAL A 114 -19.17 0.38 -1.46
CA VAL A 114 -18.35 1.11 -0.51
C VAL A 114 -17.37 0.17 0.16
N ILE A 115 -16.09 0.51 0.02
CA ILE A 115 -14.95 -0.29 0.44
C ILE A 115 -14.31 0.36 1.66
N ASP A 116 -14.03 -0.45 2.69
CA ASP A 116 -13.22 -0.04 3.83
C ASP A 116 -11.75 0.13 3.42
N LYS A 117 -11.32 1.37 3.22
CA LYS A 117 -9.89 1.71 3.12
C LYS A 117 -9.39 2.06 4.53
N SER A 118 -8.13 1.71 4.81
CA SER A 118 -7.52 1.82 6.15
C SER A 118 -7.88 3.10 6.92
N THR A 119 -7.93 4.26 6.25
CA THR A 119 -8.23 5.58 6.81
C THR A 119 -9.64 6.12 6.52
N PHE A 120 -10.35 5.61 5.51
CA PHE A 120 -11.67 6.10 5.09
C PHE A 120 -12.51 5.02 4.37
N TYR A 121 -13.81 5.21 4.30
CA TYR A 121 -14.71 4.42 3.47
C TYR A 121 -14.92 5.13 2.14
N GLY A 122 -14.65 4.46 1.01
CA GLY A 122 -14.73 5.08 -0.31
C GLY A 122 -15.44 4.19 -1.33
N CYS A 123 -16.08 4.80 -2.32
CA CYS A 123 -16.72 4.05 -3.39
C CYS A 123 -15.69 3.37 -4.31
N SER A 124 -15.97 2.13 -4.70
CA SER A 124 -15.20 1.35 -5.68
C SER A 124 -15.28 1.95 -7.09
N ASN A 125 -16.43 2.56 -7.42
CA ASN A 125 -16.73 3.10 -8.75
C ASN A 125 -16.21 4.53 -8.96
N TYR A 126 -15.27 4.99 -8.13
CA TYR A 126 -14.68 6.32 -8.29
C TYR A 126 -14.01 6.53 -9.66
N ASN A 127 -13.46 5.47 -10.27
CA ASN A 127 -12.86 5.54 -11.62
C ASN A 127 -13.88 5.40 -12.76
N THR A 128 -14.96 4.66 -12.54
CA THR A 128 -15.95 4.35 -13.60
C THR A 128 -17.05 5.39 -13.68
N THR A 129 -17.56 5.84 -12.53
CA THR A 129 -18.68 6.79 -12.44
C THR A 129 -18.26 8.14 -11.87
N GLN A 130 -16.95 8.40 -11.70
CA GLN A 130 -16.42 9.61 -11.05
C GLN A 130 -17.07 9.92 -9.68
N CYS A 131 -17.43 8.88 -8.93
CA CYS A 131 -18.09 9.06 -7.65
C CYS A 131 -17.10 9.59 -6.60
N ASP A 132 -17.44 10.74 -6.02
CA ASP A 132 -16.69 11.44 -4.97
C ASP A 132 -17.09 11.00 -3.54
N PHE A 133 -17.87 9.92 -3.41
CA PHE A 133 -18.34 9.45 -2.12
C PHE A 133 -17.18 8.92 -1.27
N THR A 134 -16.84 9.69 -0.23
CA THR A 134 -15.81 9.33 0.75
C THR A 134 -16.25 9.75 2.14
N ILE A 135 -16.14 8.83 3.12
CA ILE A 135 -16.40 9.10 4.53
C ILE A 135 -15.15 8.73 5.35
N SER A 136 -14.58 9.70 6.05
CA SER A 136 -13.47 9.46 6.97
C SER A 136 -13.86 8.47 8.08
N LYS A 137 -12.99 7.51 8.38
CA LYS A 137 -13.22 6.58 9.50
C LYS A 137 -13.22 7.27 10.85
N LYS A 138 -12.55 8.41 10.96
CA LYS A 138 -12.44 9.19 12.19
C LYS A 138 -13.27 10.46 12.04
N ILE A 139 -14.33 10.59 12.84
CA ILE A 139 -15.15 11.79 12.94
C ILE A 139 -15.05 12.30 14.37
N LEU A 140 -14.66 13.57 14.54
CA LEU A 140 -14.50 14.22 15.86
C LEU A 140 -13.76 13.35 16.88
N SER A 141 -12.58 12.87 16.48
CA SER A 141 -11.69 12.00 17.27
C SER A 141 -12.18 10.59 17.58
N LYS A 142 -13.35 10.17 17.09
CA LYS A 142 -13.87 8.81 17.27
C LYS A 142 -13.90 8.02 15.97
N ALA A 143 -13.55 6.74 16.06
CA ALA A 143 -13.56 5.82 14.94
C ALA A 143 -14.97 5.25 14.71
N ILE A 144 -15.44 5.28 13.47
CA ILE A 144 -16.71 4.69 13.04
C ILE A 144 -16.44 3.23 12.67
N SER A 145 -17.06 2.32 13.41
CA SER A 145 -17.00 0.89 13.15
C SER A 145 -17.67 0.54 11.81
N GLN A 146 -17.27 -0.59 11.22
CA GLN A 146 -17.90 -1.10 9.99
C GLN A 146 -19.41 -1.30 10.18
N LYS A 147 -19.86 -1.78 11.35
CA LYS A 147 -21.28 -1.96 11.66
C LYS A 147 -22.06 -0.65 11.58
N ASN A 148 -21.51 0.41 12.17
CA ASN A 148 -22.13 1.74 12.14
C ASN A 148 -22.14 2.31 10.71
N MET A 149 -21.06 2.09 9.95
CA MET A 149 -21.02 2.49 8.55
C MET A 149 -22.07 1.74 7.70
N THR A 150 -22.23 0.43 7.89
CA THR A 150 -23.26 -0.34 7.19
C THR A 150 -24.67 0.17 7.52
N LYS A 151 -24.97 0.48 8.79
CA LYS A 151 -26.25 1.10 9.19
C LYS A 151 -26.47 2.46 8.53
N LEU A 152 -25.44 3.31 8.56
CA LEU A 152 -25.46 4.63 7.94
C LEU A 152 -25.72 4.55 6.42
N LEU A 153 -25.08 3.59 5.73
CA LEU A 153 -25.29 3.34 4.30
C LEU A 153 -26.65 2.72 3.98
N LYS A 154 -27.30 2.03 4.93
CA LYS A 154 -28.69 1.58 4.78
C LYS A 154 -29.70 2.71 4.95
N GLY A 155 -29.30 3.84 5.53
CA GLY A 155 -30.18 4.97 5.87
C GLY A 155 -30.75 4.87 7.28
N GLU A 156 -30.22 3.97 8.10
CA GLU A 156 -30.55 3.86 9.53
C GLU A 156 -29.65 4.79 10.36
N LYS A 157 -30.16 5.24 11.50
CA LYS A 157 -29.35 5.94 12.51
C LYS A 157 -28.33 4.96 13.08
N THR A 158 -27.08 5.39 13.27
CA THR A 158 -26.08 4.56 13.94
C THR A 158 -26.44 4.36 15.40
N ASP A 159 -25.82 3.36 16.03
CA ASP A 159 -25.87 3.24 17.49
C ASP A 159 -25.24 4.47 18.15
N LEU A 160 -25.55 4.70 19.44
CA LEU A 160 -25.02 5.82 20.21
C LEU A 160 -23.48 5.69 20.27
N ILE A 161 -22.77 6.61 19.61
CA ILE A 161 -21.31 6.66 19.64
C ILE A 161 -20.91 7.64 20.74
N LYS A 162 -20.20 7.12 21.74
CA LYS A 162 -19.81 7.90 22.92
C LYS A 162 -18.47 8.63 22.75
N GLY A 163 -18.42 9.87 23.24
CA GLY A 163 -17.20 10.66 23.39
C GLY A 163 -16.69 11.33 22.13
N PHE A 164 -17.56 11.76 21.21
CA PHE A 164 -17.14 12.71 20.18
C PHE A 164 -16.56 13.96 20.83
N LYS A 165 -15.44 14.47 20.32
CA LYS A 165 -14.76 15.65 20.87
C LYS A 165 -14.85 16.82 19.91
N LYS A 166 -15.49 17.91 20.34
CA LYS A 166 -15.54 19.19 19.62
C LYS A 166 -14.92 20.26 20.51
N GLY A 167 -13.64 20.58 20.28
CA GLY A 167 -12.85 21.41 21.18
C GLY A 167 -12.56 20.69 22.50
N GLU A 168 -12.88 21.30 23.64
CA GLU A 168 -12.71 20.72 24.97
C GLU A 168 -13.89 19.86 25.43
N LYS A 169 -15.06 19.99 24.80
CA LYS A 169 -16.28 19.29 25.21
C LYS A 169 -16.40 17.93 24.52
N THR A 170 -16.83 16.93 25.30
CA THR A 170 -17.16 15.60 24.79
C THR A 170 -18.67 15.39 24.81
N PHE A 171 -19.21 14.74 23.79
CA PHE A 171 -20.63 14.43 23.68
C PHE A 171 -20.88 13.07 23.04
N ASP A 172 -22.05 12.52 23.32
CA ASP A 172 -22.53 11.27 22.77
C ASP A 172 -23.60 11.58 21.73
N ALA A 173 -23.54 10.94 20.55
CA ALA A 173 -24.49 11.20 19.49
C ALA A 173 -24.67 9.96 18.59
N LYS A 174 -25.83 9.87 17.95
CA LYS A 174 -26.09 8.98 16.81
C LYS A 174 -25.76 9.73 15.52
N LEU A 175 -25.28 9.02 14.51
CA LEU A 175 -25.01 9.59 13.20
C LEU A 175 -26.16 9.22 12.25
N GLU A 176 -26.62 10.19 11.48
CA GLU A 176 -27.61 10.01 10.43
C GLU A 176 -27.07 10.57 9.11
N TRP A 177 -27.37 9.89 8.01
CA TRP A 177 -27.04 10.38 6.67
C TRP A 177 -28.23 11.15 6.09
N LYS A 178 -28.09 12.47 5.93
CA LYS A 178 -29.14 13.34 5.37
C LYS A 178 -28.50 14.42 4.49
N ASP A 179 -29.08 14.68 3.32
CA ASP A 179 -28.61 15.69 2.37
C ASP A 179 -27.13 15.57 1.98
N ASN A 180 -26.66 14.34 1.69
CA ASN A 180 -25.27 14.04 1.37
C ASN A 180 -24.25 14.43 2.47
N LYS A 181 -24.71 14.64 3.71
CA LYS A 181 -23.88 14.97 4.87
C LYS A 181 -24.21 14.07 6.06
N ILE A 182 -23.25 13.95 6.97
CA ILE A 182 -23.42 13.26 8.24
C ILE A 182 -23.92 14.26 9.27
N ASN A 183 -25.10 14.01 9.84
CA ASN A 183 -25.69 14.81 10.90
C ASN A 183 -25.62 14.08 12.24
N PHE A 184 -25.45 14.84 13.32
CA PHE A 184 -25.44 14.31 14.68
C PHE A 184 -26.84 14.43 15.28
N VAL A 185 -27.41 13.30 15.68
CA VAL A 185 -28.69 13.19 16.38
C VAL A 185 -28.40 12.92 17.84
N PHE A 186 -28.82 13.82 18.71
CA PHE A 186 -28.72 13.69 20.15
C PHE A 186 -30.06 13.15 20.68
N GLU A 187 -30.02 12.10 21.51
CA GLU A 187 -31.19 11.75 22.31
C GLU A 187 -31.16 12.61 23.56
N ASN A 188 -32.28 13.33 23.79
CA ASN A 188 -32.54 14.05 25.04
C ASN A 188 -32.86 13.06 26.16
#